data_AF-A0A7V6L2X1-F1
#
_entry.id   AF-A0A7V6L2X1-F1
#
_cell.length_a   1.000
_cell.length_b   1.000
_cell.length_c   1.000
_cell.angle_alpha   90.00
_cell.angle_beta   90.00
_cell.angle_gamma   90.00
#
_symmetry.space_group_name_H-M   'P 1'
#
loop_
_entity.id
_entity.type
_entity.pdbx_description
1 polymer ?
#
loop_
_entity_poly.entity_id
_entity_poly.type
_entity_poly.pdbx_seq_one_letter_code
_entity_poly.pdbx_strand_id
1 'polypeptide(L)'
;MNSGFKKLYRYQTITYYHGKKGWNIHLARLFCLIASPLTNLFYKGLRLISTYPDYRLRETISTSIDFIESGGNFVIFPEDSSKGYFEEMKYFFSGFALLAERALKHGRDIPIYVSYLRPKDNTYIFEKPIYYSELKKLHPDKKDMAKYLLERTNNLGKIDLETIK
;
A
#
# COMPACT_ATOMS: atom_id res chain seq x y z
N MET A 1 10.76 -1.61 4.16
CA MET A 1 12.01 -0.82 4.12
C MET A 1 13.11 -1.70 3.59
N ASN A 2 13.54 -1.52 2.33
CA ASN A 2 14.66 -2.28 1.76
C ASN A 2 16.02 -1.70 2.17
N SER A 3 16.11 -1.21 3.41
CA SER A 3 17.30 -0.58 3.95
C SER A 3 17.95 -1.52 4.96
N GLY A 4 19.28 -1.58 4.97
CA GLY A 4 20.03 -2.43 5.90
C GLY A 4 19.67 -2.15 7.36
N PHE A 5 19.88 -3.14 8.23
CA PHE A 5 19.52 -3.13 9.65
C PHE A 5 19.84 -1.80 10.37
N LYS A 6 21.03 -1.23 10.13
CA LYS A 6 21.48 0.04 10.71
C LYS A 6 20.55 1.22 10.37
N LYS A 7 20.05 1.28 9.14
CA LYS A 7 19.11 2.32 8.69
C LYS A 7 17.73 2.12 9.33
N LEU A 8 17.26 0.88 9.44
CA LEU A 8 16.00 0.55 10.13
C LEU A 8 16.06 0.92 11.61
N TYR A 9 17.11 0.50 12.31
CA TYR A 9 17.32 0.84 13.71
C TYR A 9 17.30 2.36 13.93
N ARG A 10 18.05 3.12 13.12
CA ARG A 10 18.07 4.57 13.20
C ARG A 10 16.69 5.20 12.98
N TYR A 11 15.94 4.73 11.97
CA TYR A 11 14.59 5.22 11.69
C TYR A 11 13.63 4.93 12.85
N GLN A 12 13.61 3.70 13.35
CA GLN A 12 12.73 3.32 14.46
C GLN A 12 13.06 4.11 15.73
N THR A 13 14.33 4.23 16.08
CA THR A 13 14.75 4.96 17.27
C THR A 13 14.44 6.46 17.16
N ILE A 14 14.90 7.13 16.11
CA ILE A 14 14.87 8.59 16.02
C ILE A 14 13.51 9.08 15.48
N THR A 15 13.06 8.53 14.36
CA THR A 15 11.87 9.05 13.67
C THR A 15 10.59 8.50 14.28
N TYR A 16 10.51 7.19 14.52
CA TYR A 16 9.27 6.55 14.96
C TYR A 16 9.03 6.66 16.47
N TYR A 17 9.86 6.04 17.30
CA TYR A 17 9.62 5.99 18.75
C TYR A 17 9.91 7.32 19.44
N HIS A 18 11.05 7.95 19.15
CA HIS A 18 11.34 9.26 19.74
C HIS A 18 10.48 10.36 19.10
N GLY A 19 10.56 10.53 17.77
CA GLY A 19 9.88 11.62 17.06
C GLY A 19 8.36 11.53 17.04
N LYS A 20 7.78 10.39 16.63
CA LYS A 20 6.32 10.26 16.47
C LYS A 20 5.61 9.82 17.75
N LYS A 21 6.23 8.94 18.56
CA LYS A 21 5.64 8.44 19.81
C LYS A 21 6.06 9.23 21.06
N GLY A 22 7.01 10.15 20.95
CA GLY A 22 7.44 11.01 22.05
C GLY A 22 8.23 10.30 23.15
N TRP A 23 8.79 9.11 22.88
CA TRP A 23 9.54 8.36 23.88
C TRP A 23 10.88 9.03 24.19
N ASN A 24 11.39 8.88 25.42
CA ASN A 24 12.77 9.25 25.72
C ASN A 24 13.75 8.50 24.81
N ILE A 25 14.80 9.19 24.32
CA ILE A 25 15.74 8.61 23.34
C ILE A 25 16.48 7.37 23.88
N HIS A 26 16.77 7.29 25.18
CA HIS A 26 17.44 6.13 25.78
C HIS A 26 16.50 4.92 25.83
N LEU A 27 15.24 5.14 26.21
CA LEU A 27 14.21 4.11 26.18
C LEU A 27 13.96 3.61 24.75
N ALA A 28 13.86 4.53 23.79
CA ALA A 28 13.70 4.20 22.39
C ALA A 28 14.87 3.36 21.86
N ARG A 29 16.12 3.68 22.23
CA ARG A 29 17.31 2.90 21.87
C ARG A 29 17.24 1.47 22.41
N LEU A 30 16.98 1.31 23.72
CA LEU A 30 16.92 0.00 24.37
C LEU A 30 15.84 -0.88 23.74
N PHE A 31 14.64 -0.32 23.54
CA PHE A 31 13.54 -1.02 22.90
C PHE A 31 13.87 -1.42 21.45
N CYS A 32 14.48 -0.52 20.67
CA CYS A 32 14.83 -0.79 19.28
C CYS A 32 15.91 -1.87 19.11
N LEU A 33 16.72 -2.17 20.13
CA LEU A 33 17.68 -3.28 20.06
C LEU A 33 16.98 -4.63 19.85
N ILE A 34 15.77 -4.79 20.38
CA ILE A 34 14.95 -6.00 20.24
C ILE A 34 13.96 -5.85 19.08
N ALA A 35 13.29 -4.68 18.99
CA ALA A 35 12.25 -4.47 17.99
C ALA A 35 12.81 -4.39 16.57
N SER A 36 13.97 -3.77 16.34
CA SER A 36 14.52 -3.60 14.99
C SER A 36 14.93 -4.93 14.33
N PRO A 37 15.56 -5.90 15.02
CA PRO A 37 15.83 -7.20 14.42
C PRO A 37 14.57 -7.95 14.02
N LEU A 38 13.58 -8.01 14.91
CA LEU A 38 12.28 -8.65 14.65
C LEU A 38 11.56 -7.98 13.48
N THR A 39 11.54 -6.64 13.46
CA THR A 39 10.92 -5.87 12.39
C THR A 39 11.66 -6.04 11.06
N ASN A 40 12.98 -6.14 11.07
CA ASN A 40 13.79 -6.41 9.88
C ASN A 40 13.45 -7.79 9.29
N LEU A 41 13.38 -8.81 10.14
CA LEU A 41 13.01 -10.16 9.72
C LEU A 41 11.60 -10.18 9.13
N PHE A 42 10.65 -9.54 9.82
CA PHE A 42 9.27 -9.42 9.35
C PHE A 42 9.18 -8.70 8.00
N TYR A 43 9.85 -7.56 7.84
CA TYR A 43 9.82 -6.81 6.57
C TYR A 43 10.56 -7.51 5.43
N LYS A 44 11.60 -8.30 5.71
CA LYS A 44 12.23 -9.16 4.70
C LYS A 44 11.27 -10.26 4.23
N GLY A 45 10.50 -10.85 5.15
CA GLY A 45 9.46 -11.82 4.82
C GLY A 45 8.34 -11.24 3.95
N LEU A 46 7.97 -9.98 4.18
CA LEU A 46 6.89 -9.29 3.45
C LEU A 46 7.27 -8.81 2.04
N ARG A 47 8.53 -8.96 1.58
CA ARG A 47 9.02 -8.54 0.26
C ARG A 47 8.54 -7.14 -0.15
N LEU A 48 8.58 -6.18 0.78
CA LEU A 48 8.02 -4.85 0.56
C LEU A 48 8.78 -4.08 -0.54
N ILE A 49 8.03 -3.38 -1.37
CA ILE A 49 8.58 -2.38 -2.30
C ILE A 49 8.23 -0.99 -1.74
N SER A 50 9.25 -0.19 -1.43
CA SER A 50 9.06 1.16 -0.91
C SER A 50 8.75 2.15 -2.03
N THR A 51 7.78 3.03 -1.81
CA THR A 51 7.44 4.14 -2.69
C THR A 51 8.14 5.43 -2.23
N TYR A 52 8.58 6.24 -3.19
CA TYR A 52 9.29 7.50 -2.93
C TYR A 52 8.69 8.62 -3.78
N PRO A 53 8.63 9.87 -3.28
CA PRO A 53 8.11 10.99 -4.05
C PRO A 53 9.14 11.61 -5.02
N ASP A 54 10.39 11.15 -4.99
CA ASP A 54 11.50 11.69 -5.78
C ASP A 54 11.95 10.73 -6.90
N TYR A 55 13.12 10.98 -7.49
CA TYR A 55 13.68 10.20 -8.59
C TYR A 55 13.76 8.68 -8.33
N ARG A 56 13.80 8.24 -7.06
CA ARG A 56 13.83 6.83 -6.67
C ARG A 56 12.54 6.10 -7.05
N LEU A 57 11.44 6.81 -7.31
CA LEU A 57 10.20 6.23 -7.82
C LEU A 57 10.44 5.45 -9.13
N ARG A 58 11.37 5.90 -9.98
CA ARG A 58 11.67 5.20 -11.24
C ARG A 58 12.20 3.79 -10.99
N GLU A 59 13.10 3.64 -10.03
CA GLU A 59 13.66 2.36 -9.63
C GLU A 59 12.59 1.47 -8.97
N THR A 60 11.76 2.06 -8.10
CA THR A 60 10.58 1.38 -7.53
C THR A 60 9.69 0.81 -8.63
N ILE A 61 9.32 1.61 -9.63
CA ILE A 61 8.46 1.16 -10.74
C ILE A 61 9.14 0.07 -11.54
N SER A 62 10.42 0.20 -11.89
CA SER A 62 11.16 -0.85 -12.62
C SER A 62 11.14 -2.17 -11.86
N THR A 63 11.52 -2.14 -10.59
CA THR A 63 11.50 -3.33 -9.71
C THR A 63 10.10 -3.94 -9.61
N SER A 64 9.06 -3.10 -9.57
CA SER A 64 7.68 -3.58 -9.55
C SER A 64 7.28 -4.28 -10.85
N ILE A 65 7.72 -3.77 -12.01
CA ILE A 65 7.46 -4.42 -13.30
C ILE A 65 8.16 -5.78 -13.38
N ASP A 66 9.43 -5.86 -13.02
CA ASP A 66 10.18 -7.13 -13.00
C ASP A 66 9.48 -8.17 -12.11
N PHE A 67 8.95 -7.73 -10.96
CA PHE A 67 8.20 -8.60 -10.06
C PHE A 67 6.87 -9.08 -10.68
N ILE A 68 6.12 -8.22 -11.38
CA ILE A 68 4.91 -8.61 -12.11
C ILE A 68 5.25 -9.62 -13.21
N GLU A 69 6.34 -9.40 -13.95
CA GLU A 69 6.79 -10.31 -15.02
C GLU A 69 7.14 -11.70 -14.47
N SER A 70 7.64 -11.78 -13.23
CA SER A 70 7.86 -13.04 -12.52
C SER A 70 6.59 -13.73 -11.98
N GLY A 71 5.40 -13.15 -12.22
CA GLY A 71 4.12 -13.67 -11.74
C GLY A 71 3.75 -13.24 -10.32
N GLY A 72 4.41 -12.20 -9.79
CA GLY A 72 4.14 -11.65 -8.47
C GLY A 72 2.87 -10.80 -8.39
N ASN A 73 2.28 -10.72 -7.20
CA ASN A 73 1.09 -9.92 -6.92
C ASN A 73 1.40 -8.80 -5.91
N PHE A 74 0.73 -7.66 -6.05
CA PHE A 74 0.88 -6.52 -5.15
C PHE A 74 -0.36 -6.27 -4.31
N VAL A 75 -0.13 -5.91 -3.06
CA VAL A 75 -1.10 -5.21 -2.22
C VAL A 75 -0.64 -3.75 -2.13
N ILE A 76 -1.50 -2.82 -2.53
CA ILE A 76 -1.21 -1.39 -2.52
C ILE A 76 -2.22 -0.73 -1.59
N PHE A 77 -1.71 0.11 -0.69
CA PHE A 77 -2.53 0.97 0.17
C PHE A 77 -2.42 2.42 -0.37
N PRO A 78 -3.36 2.85 -1.23
CA PRO A 78 -3.28 4.16 -1.88
C PRO A 78 -3.83 5.29 -1.00
N GLU A 79 -4.37 4.99 0.18
CA GLU A 79 -5.01 5.95 1.07
C GLU A 79 -4.04 6.98 1.68
N ASP A 80 -4.53 8.21 1.86
CA ASP A 80 -3.82 9.20 2.67
C ASP A 80 -4.00 8.91 4.16
N SER A 81 -2.97 8.29 4.75
CA SER A 81 -2.91 7.99 6.17
C SER A 81 -2.25 9.10 7.01
N SER A 82 -2.02 10.30 6.46
CA SER A 82 -1.31 11.39 7.17
C SER A 82 -1.99 11.82 8.47
N LYS A 83 -3.32 11.70 8.53
CA LYS A 83 -4.16 11.98 9.71
C LYS A 83 -4.66 10.71 10.42
N GLY A 84 -4.06 9.55 10.12
CA GLY A 84 -4.52 8.25 10.60
C GLY A 84 -5.39 7.49 9.59
N TYR A 85 -5.88 6.32 10.00
CA TYR A 85 -6.75 5.48 9.20
C TYR A 85 -8.21 5.80 9.52
N PHE A 86 -9.03 5.97 8.47
CA PHE A 86 -10.44 6.29 8.58
C PHE A 86 -11.27 5.08 8.14
N GLU A 87 -12.39 4.80 8.83
CA GLU A 87 -13.35 3.78 8.38
C GLU A 87 -13.89 4.09 6.98
N GLU A 88 -14.17 5.37 6.73
CA GLU A 88 -14.45 5.87 5.40
C GLU A 88 -13.24 6.64 4.89
N MET A 89 -12.52 6.03 3.95
CA MET A 89 -11.35 6.63 3.31
C MET A 89 -11.75 7.92 2.60
N LYS A 90 -10.93 8.96 2.75
CA LYS A 90 -11.22 10.30 2.21
C LYS A 90 -10.51 10.60 0.90
N TYR A 91 -9.37 9.95 0.66
CA TYR A 91 -8.55 10.24 -0.50
C TYR A 91 -7.62 9.07 -0.85
N PHE A 92 -7.48 8.80 -2.14
CA PHE A 92 -6.48 7.90 -2.71
C PHE A 92 -5.47 8.69 -3.55
N PHE A 93 -4.18 8.46 -3.33
CA PHE A 93 -3.12 8.89 -4.24
C PHE A 93 -3.22 8.13 -5.56
N SER A 94 -3.18 8.83 -6.69
CA SER A 94 -3.29 8.22 -8.03
C SER A 94 -2.00 7.60 -8.56
N GLY A 95 -0.92 7.60 -7.77
CA GLY A 95 0.40 7.11 -8.18
C GLY A 95 0.41 5.62 -8.57
N PHE A 96 -0.48 4.81 -8.01
CA PHE A 96 -0.59 3.39 -8.36
C PHE A 96 -1.00 3.17 -9.82
N ALA A 97 -1.77 4.09 -10.42
CA ALA A 97 -2.19 3.99 -11.80
C ALA A 97 -1.01 4.08 -12.78
N LEU A 98 0.11 4.71 -12.37
CA LEU A 98 1.34 4.73 -13.15
C LEU A 98 1.98 3.34 -13.28
N LEU A 99 1.93 2.53 -12.22
CA LEU A 99 2.43 1.16 -12.25
C LEU A 99 1.62 0.30 -13.22
N ALA A 100 0.29 0.38 -13.12
CA ALA A 100 -0.62 -0.33 -14.01
C ALA A 100 -0.44 0.09 -15.49
N GLU A 101 -0.27 1.39 -15.73
CA GLU A 101 0.04 1.92 -17.06
C GLU A 101 1.34 1.37 -17.63
N ARG A 102 2.38 1.27 -16.80
CA ARG A 102 3.68 0.72 -17.20
C ARG A 102 3.57 -0.77 -17.48
N ALA A 103 2.86 -1.53 -16.65
CA ALA A 103 2.62 -2.95 -16.88
C ALA A 103 1.92 -3.19 -18.23
N LEU A 104 0.88 -2.40 -18.54
CA LEU A 104 0.17 -2.52 -19.82
C LEU A 104 1.10 -2.21 -21.01
N LYS A 105 1.99 -1.23 -20.90
CA LYS A 105 3.02 -0.94 -21.92
C LYS A 105 4.01 -2.07 -22.11
N HIS A 106 4.24 -2.90 -21.09
CA HIS A 106 5.02 -4.14 -21.15
C HIS A 106 4.18 -5.35 -21.59
N GLY A 107 2.95 -5.14 -22.09
CA GLY A 107 2.08 -6.21 -22.59
C GLY A 107 1.34 -6.97 -21.48
N ARG A 108 1.32 -6.46 -20.25
CA ARG A 108 0.62 -7.07 -19.11
C ARG A 108 -0.56 -6.20 -18.69
N ASP A 109 -1.76 -6.60 -19.09
CA ASP A 109 -2.98 -5.99 -18.56
C ASP A 109 -3.31 -6.60 -17.20
N ILE A 110 -3.17 -5.80 -16.14
CA ILE A 110 -3.27 -6.31 -14.77
C ILE A 110 -4.72 -6.22 -14.27
N PRO A 111 -5.25 -7.29 -13.62
CA PRO A 111 -6.51 -7.22 -12.91
C PRO A 111 -6.33 -6.44 -11.61
N ILE A 112 -7.20 -5.46 -11.36
CA ILE A 112 -7.21 -4.65 -10.15
C ILE A 112 -8.40 -5.09 -9.29
N TYR A 113 -8.11 -5.50 -8.07
CA TYR A 113 -9.11 -5.88 -7.07
C TYR A 113 -9.22 -4.76 -6.04
N VAL A 114 -10.42 -4.21 -5.91
CA VAL A 114 -10.75 -3.35 -4.77
C VAL A 114 -11.05 -4.24 -3.58
N SER A 115 -10.57 -3.84 -2.40
CA SER A 115 -10.79 -4.62 -1.18
C SER A 115 -10.92 -3.77 0.05
N TYR A 116 -11.65 -4.27 1.05
CA TYR A 116 -11.91 -3.59 2.30
C TYR A 116 -11.81 -4.58 3.47
N LEU A 117 -10.97 -4.26 4.46
CA LEU A 117 -10.94 -4.98 5.73
C LEU A 117 -11.96 -4.33 6.67
N ARG A 118 -13.02 -5.07 7.01
CA ARG A 118 -14.10 -4.57 7.84
C ARG A 118 -13.88 -4.95 9.31
N PRO A 119 -13.62 -3.97 10.20
CA PRO A 119 -13.23 -4.29 11.58
C PRO A 119 -14.35 -4.89 12.43
N LYS A 120 -15.61 -4.47 12.22
CA LYS A 120 -16.77 -4.88 13.05
C LYS A 120 -16.99 -6.40 13.07
N ASP A 121 -16.62 -7.09 12.01
CA ASP A 121 -16.83 -8.52 11.80
C ASP A 121 -15.55 -9.26 11.36
N ASN A 122 -14.41 -8.55 11.34
CA ASN A 122 -13.10 -9.08 10.96
C ASN A 122 -13.09 -9.79 9.58
N THR A 123 -13.83 -9.23 8.62
CA THR A 123 -13.98 -9.81 7.28
C THR A 123 -13.20 -9.00 6.25
N TYR A 124 -12.43 -9.68 5.39
CA TYR A 124 -11.78 -9.06 4.24
C TYR A 124 -12.61 -9.29 2.99
N ILE A 125 -13.13 -8.22 2.41
CA ILE A 125 -14.06 -8.27 1.26
C ILE A 125 -13.30 -7.87 0.01
N PHE A 126 -13.44 -8.65 -1.06
CA PHE A 126 -12.89 -8.34 -2.38
C PHE A 126 -14.01 -8.20 -3.39
N GLU A 127 -13.88 -7.21 -4.26
CA GLU A 127 -14.73 -7.08 -5.42
C GLU A 127 -14.21 -7.90 -6.61
N LYS A 128 -15.07 -8.15 -7.61
CA LYS A 128 -14.64 -8.71 -8.90
C LYS A 128 -13.56 -7.81 -9.52
N PRO A 129 -12.55 -8.38 -10.18
CA PRO A 129 -11.47 -7.60 -10.77
C PRO A 129 -11.98 -6.74 -11.91
N ILE A 130 -11.36 -5.58 -12.07
CA ILE A 130 -11.42 -4.78 -13.30
C ILE A 130 -10.01 -4.73 -13.91
N TYR A 131 -9.89 -5.04 -15.20
CA TYR A 131 -8.60 -4.92 -15.87
C TYR A 131 -8.22 -3.45 -16.03
N TYR A 132 -6.93 -3.13 -15.94
CA TYR A 132 -6.47 -1.76 -16.09
C TYR A 132 -6.86 -1.14 -17.43
N SER A 133 -6.82 -1.90 -18.53
CA SER A 133 -7.23 -1.40 -19.84
C SER A 133 -8.71 -1.00 -19.90
N GLU A 134 -9.58 -1.74 -19.23
CA GLU A 134 -11.01 -1.43 -19.10
C GLU A 134 -11.22 -0.22 -18.21
N LEU A 135 -10.58 -0.21 -17.04
CA LEU A 135 -10.65 0.91 -16.10
C LEU A 135 -10.17 2.21 -16.75
N LYS A 136 -9.15 2.16 -17.61
CA LYS A 136 -8.63 3.31 -18.36
C LYS A 136 -9.63 3.83 -19.41
N LYS A 137 -10.47 2.97 -20.00
CA LYS A 137 -11.54 3.41 -20.91
C LYS A 137 -12.67 4.12 -20.18
N LEU A 138 -13.04 3.62 -19.00
CA LEU A 138 -14.09 4.21 -18.16
C LEU A 138 -13.62 5.52 -17.50
N HIS A 139 -12.38 5.55 -17.02
CA HIS A 139 -11.78 6.68 -16.31
C HIS A 139 -10.37 6.97 -16.89
N PRO A 140 -10.27 7.74 -17.98
CA PRO A 140 -8.99 8.02 -18.63
C PRO A 140 -8.01 8.83 -17.77
N ASP A 141 -8.52 9.72 -16.92
CA ASP A 141 -7.71 10.48 -15.97
C ASP A 141 -7.37 9.66 -14.72
N LYS A 142 -6.12 9.77 -14.25
CA LYS A 142 -5.62 9.00 -13.10
C LYS A 142 -6.27 9.41 -11.79
N LYS A 143 -6.65 10.68 -11.62
CA LYS A 143 -7.34 11.15 -10.42
C LYS A 143 -8.78 10.66 -10.41
N ASP A 144 -9.46 10.69 -11.55
CA ASP A 144 -10.81 10.13 -11.67
C ASP A 144 -10.82 8.63 -11.40
N MET A 145 -9.83 7.90 -11.93
CA MET A 145 -9.63 6.49 -11.65
C MET A 145 -9.43 6.22 -10.15
N ALA A 146 -8.61 7.03 -9.46
CA ALA A 146 -8.41 6.91 -8.02
C ALA A 146 -9.68 7.21 -7.22
N LYS A 147 -10.44 8.24 -7.62
CA LYS A 147 -11.72 8.58 -7.00
C LYS A 147 -12.75 7.46 -7.17
N TYR A 148 -12.85 6.91 -8.38
CA TYR A 148 -13.73 5.78 -8.67
C TYR A 148 -13.42 4.56 -7.79
N LEU A 149 -12.14 4.17 -7.70
CA LEU A 149 -11.73 3.05 -6.86
C LEU A 149 -11.95 3.34 -5.38
N LEU A 150 -11.71 4.57 -4.91
CA LEU A 150 -12.00 5.01 -3.54
C LEU A 150 -13.49 4.81 -3.19
N GLU A 151 -14.39 5.28 -4.05
CA GLU A 151 -15.84 5.15 -3.85
C GLU A 151 -16.25 3.68 -3.76
N ARG A 152 -15.75 2.83 -4.66
CA ARG A 152 -15.99 1.37 -4.59
C ARG A 152 -15.46 0.77 -3.30
N THR A 153 -14.26 1.16 -2.87
CA THR A 153 -13.65 0.65 -1.63
C THR A 153 -14.50 1.00 -0.41
N ASN A 154 -14.99 2.24 -0.32
CA ASN A 154 -15.89 2.67 0.75
C ASN A 154 -17.25 1.97 0.68
N ASN A 155 -17.77 1.68 -0.52
CA ASN A 155 -19.02 0.96 -0.69
C ASN A 155 -18.91 -0.48 -0.16
N LEU A 156 -17.77 -1.15 -0.31
CA LEU A 156 -17.55 -2.48 0.28
C LEU A 156 -17.73 -2.48 1.80
N GLY A 157 -17.28 -1.43 2.49
CA GLY A 157 -17.47 -1.28 3.94
C GLY A 157 -18.95 -1.18 4.37
N LYS A 158 -19.83 -0.75 3.45
CA LYS A 158 -21.27 -0.51 3.69
C LYS A 158 -22.17 -1.69 3.32
N ILE A 159 -21.62 -2.74 2.68
CA ILE A 159 -22.39 -3.92 2.25
C ILE A 159 -22.99 -4.66 3.45
N ASP A 160 -24.24 -5.09 3.35
CA ASP A 160 -24.81 -6.04 4.29
C ASP A 160 -24.41 -7.48 3.93
N LEU A 161 -23.63 -8.13 4.79
CA LEU A 161 -23.17 -9.49 4.51
C LEU A 161 -24.27 -10.54 4.67
N GLU A 162 -25.36 -10.23 5.37
CA GLU A 162 -26.50 -11.15 5.48
C GLU A 162 -27.22 -11.32 4.13
N THR A 163 -27.08 -10.34 3.23
CA THR A 163 -27.68 -10.38 1.89
C THR A 163 -26.85 -11.13 0.83
N ILE A 164 -25.63 -11.55 1.18
CA ILE A 164 -24.68 -12.22 0.27
C ILE A 164 -24.46 -13.70 0.66
N LYS A 165 -24.87 -14.11 1.86
CA LYS A 165 -24.85 -15.50 2.30
C LYS A 165 -25.94 -16.32 1.62
#